data_AF-A0A090QJ84-F1
#
_entry.id   AF-A0A090QJ84-F1
#
_cell.length_a   1.000
_cell.length_b   1.000
_cell.length_c   1.000
_cell.angle_alpha   90.00
_cell.angle_beta   90.00
_cell.angle_gamma   90.00
#
_symmetry.space_group_name_H-M   'P 1'
#
loop_
_entity.id
_entity.type
_entity.pdbx_description
1 polymer ?
#
loop_
_entity_poly.entity_id
_entity_poly.type
_entity_poly.pdbx_seq_one_letter_code
_entity_poly.pdbx_strand_id
1 'polypeptide(L)'
;MVKDSNKNAIAGGVLSGLSAGLLGTGGAIRGITMAAFKMDKATFIATSAAIDFGVDASRAVIYYYNGYMHQDHLYIAGLLLIVAIVGTWIGKRILAYFSQEQFRTLVLVLILIIGIASVFSDYIKM
;
A
#
# COMPACT_ATOMS: atom_id res chain seq x y z
N MET A 1 -18.51 -5.65 -10.66
CA MET A 1 -17.63 -5.90 -9.50
C MET A 1 -16.70 -7.04 -9.90
N VAL A 2 -15.38 -6.84 -9.84
CA VAL A 2 -14.40 -7.87 -10.25
C VAL A 2 -14.55 -9.08 -9.32
N LYS A 3 -14.65 -10.29 -9.90
CA LYS A 3 -14.83 -11.52 -9.14
C LYS A 3 -13.52 -11.90 -8.44
N ASP A 4 -13.60 -12.42 -7.23
CA ASP A 4 -12.50 -13.06 -6.52
C ASP A 4 -12.00 -14.28 -7.31
N SER A 5 -10.87 -14.11 -8.01
CA SER A 5 -10.23 -15.18 -8.77
C SER A 5 -8.72 -14.98 -8.84
N ASN A 6 -7.96 -16.06 -8.94
CA ASN A 6 -6.51 -16.02 -9.06
C ASN A 6 -6.05 -15.17 -10.25
N LYS A 7 -6.79 -15.21 -11.37
CA LYS A 7 -6.50 -14.38 -12.54
C LYS A 7 -6.61 -12.88 -12.23
N ASN A 8 -7.64 -12.49 -11.50
CA ASN A 8 -7.85 -11.09 -11.12
C ASN A 8 -6.88 -10.64 -10.04
N ALA A 9 -6.49 -11.53 -9.12
CA ALA A 9 -5.46 -11.25 -8.13
C ALA A 9 -4.09 -11.02 -8.80
N ILE A 10 -3.72 -11.88 -9.76
CA ILE A 10 -2.49 -11.72 -10.54
C ILE A 10 -2.53 -10.42 -11.36
N ALA A 11 -3.62 -10.17 -12.09
CA ALA A 11 -3.76 -8.97 -12.91
C ALA A 11 -3.69 -7.69 -12.06
N GLY A 12 -4.45 -7.63 -10.95
CA GLY A 12 -4.42 -6.49 -10.05
C GLY A 12 -3.07 -6.30 -9.36
N GLY A 13 -2.39 -7.39 -8.99
CA GLY A 13 -1.03 -7.36 -8.45
C GLY A 13 0.00 -6.81 -9.45
N VAL A 14 -0.05 -7.28 -10.70
CA VAL A 14 0.83 -6.78 -11.78
C VAL A 14 0.59 -5.30 -12.05
N LEU A 15 -0.67 -4.89 -12.20
CA LEU A 15 -1.02 -3.48 -12.43
C LEU A 15 -0.59 -2.60 -11.25
N SER A 16 -0.86 -3.05 -10.02
CA SER A 16 -0.42 -2.34 -8.81
C SER A 16 1.09 -2.21 -8.73
N GLY A 17 1.84 -3.28 -9.01
CA GLY A 17 3.30 -3.28 -8.97
C GLY A 17 3.92 -2.38 -10.04
N LEU A 18 3.41 -2.45 -11.27
CA LEU A 18 3.84 -1.58 -12.37
C LEU A 18 3.56 -0.11 -12.06
N SER A 19 2.36 0.22 -11.57
CA SER A 19 2.04 1.60 -11.18
C SER A 19 2.85 2.08 -9.97
N ALA A 20 3.17 1.19 -9.02
CA ALA A 20 4.10 1.53 -7.93
C ALA A 20 5.51 1.85 -8.45
N GLY A 21 5.99 1.10 -9.44
CA GLY A 21 7.31 1.32 -10.03
C GLY A 21 7.39 2.55 -10.93
N LEU A 22 6.41 2.74 -11.82
CA LEU A 22 6.42 3.81 -12.82
C LEU A 22 5.91 5.15 -12.29
N LEU A 23 4.84 5.13 -11.49
CA LEU A 23 4.14 6.34 -11.03
C LEU A 23 4.35 6.62 -9.54
N GLY A 24 4.92 5.67 -8.80
CA GLY A 24 5.02 5.76 -7.34
C GLY A 24 3.70 5.53 -6.59
N THR A 25 2.60 5.22 -7.28
CA THR A 25 1.22 5.27 -6.72
C THR A 25 0.44 3.95 -6.82
N GLY A 26 1.10 2.80 -6.62
CA GLY A 26 0.42 1.49 -6.67
C GLY A 26 -0.63 1.25 -5.58
N GLY A 27 -0.59 2.04 -4.50
CA GLY A 27 -1.47 1.85 -3.34
C GLY A 27 -2.96 1.96 -3.67
N ALA A 28 -3.36 2.84 -4.58
CA ALA A 28 -4.76 3.02 -4.98
C ALA A 28 -5.29 1.81 -5.78
N ILE A 29 -4.51 1.34 -6.75
CA ILE A 29 -4.86 0.18 -7.58
C ILE A 29 -4.91 -1.10 -6.73
N ARG A 30 -3.96 -1.27 -5.82
CA ARG A 30 -3.99 -2.32 -4.79
C ARG A 30 -5.27 -2.24 -3.96
N GLY A 31 -5.58 -1.06 -3.42
CA GLY A 31 -6.73 -0.84 -2.56
C GLY A 31 -8.03 -1.23 -3.25
N ILE A 32 -8.22 -0.83 -4.52
CA ILE A 32 -9.39 -1.19 -5.33
C ILE A 32 -9.46 -2.70 -5.57
N THR A 33 -8.34 -3.32 -5.94
CA THR A 33 -8.26 -4.76 -6.20
C THR A 33 -8.64 -5.56 -4.95
N MET A 34 -8.08 -5.20 -3.80
CA MET A 34 -8.34 -5.89 -2.53
C MET A 34 -9.75 -5.61 -1.99
N ALA A 35 -10.27 -4.39 -2.17
CA ALA A 35 -11.64 -4.05 -1.78
C ALA A 35 -12.68 -4.87 -2.57
N ALA A 36 -12.35 -5.30 -3.79
CA ALA A 36 -13.20 -6.17 -4.59
C ALA A 36 -13.31 -7.59 -4.02
N PHE A 37 -12.30 -8.08 -3.29
CA PHE A 37 -12.26 -9.43 -2.71
C PHE A 37 -13.01 -9.57 -1.38
N LYS A 38 -13.65 -8.49 -0.88
CA LYS A 38 -14.48 -8.49 0.34
C LYS A 38 -13.82 -9.20 1.54
N MET A 39 -12.50 -9.03 1.68
CA MET A 39 -11.72 -9.64 2.75
C MET A 39 -12.13 -9.10 4.11
N ASP A 40 -11.97 -9.93 5.16
CA ASP A 40 -12.03 -9.44 6.52
C ASP A 40 -10.89 -8.43 6.78
N LYS A 41 -11.06 -7.57 7.78
CA LYS A 41 -10.12 -6.49 8.13
C LYS A 41 -8.72 -7.02 8.40
N ALA A 42 -8.57 -8.14 9.10
CA ALA A 42 -7.26 -8.67 9.45
C ALA A 42 -6.54 -9.22 8.21
N THR A 43 -7.23 -9.98 7.37
CA THR A 43 -6.73 -10.49 6.10
C THR A 43 -6.35 -9.34 5.17
N PHE A 44 -7.20 -8.32 5.04
CA PHE A 44 -6.91 -7.14 4.23
C PHE A 44 -5.62 -6.45 4.70
N ILE A 45 -5.47 -6.18 6.01
CA ILE A 45 -4.27 -5.52 6.54
C ILE A 45 -3.02 -6.38 6.33
N ALA A 46 -3.11 -7.68 6.63
CA ALA A 46 -1.98 -8.60 6.49
C ALA A 46 -1.51 -8.73 5.04
N THR A 47 -2.45 -8.91 4.10
CA THR A 47 -2.15 -8.95 2.66
C THR A 47 -1.58 -7.63 2.16
N SER A 48 -2.14 -6.51 2.62
CA SER A 48 -1.66 -5.17 2.28
C SER A 48 -0.20 -4.98 2.72
N ALA A 49 0.10 -5.31 3.98
CA ALA A 49 1.45 -5.23 4.53
C ALA A 49 2.45 -6.14 3.81
N ALA A 50 2.04 -7.36 3.43
CA ALA A 50 2.89 -8.27 2.65
C ALA A 50 3.21 -7.73 1.25
N ILE A 51 2.23 -7.10 0.58
CA ILE A 51 2.44 -6.45 -0.71
C ILE A 51 3.42 -5.27 -0.58
N ASP A 52 3.21 -4.39 0.41
CA ASP A 52 4.10 -3.24 0.63
C ASP A 52 5.53 -3.69 0.93
N PHE A 53 5.68 -4.71 1.80
CA PHE A 53 6.99 -5.29 2.09
C PHE A 53 7.69 -5.82 0.83
N GLY A 54 6.98 -6.53 -0.05
CA GLY A 54 7.54 -7.02 -1.31
C GLY A 54 7.99 -5.89 -2.25
N VAL A 55 7.19 -4.83 -2.36
CA VAL A 55 7.52 -3.65 -3.18
C VAL A 55 8.74 -2.91 -2.61
N ASP A 56 8.77 -2.68 -1.30
CA ASP A 56 9.85 -1.97 -0.64
C ASP A 56 11.15 -2.78 -0.63
N ALA A 57 11.08 -4.09 -0.43
CA ALA A 57 12.24 -4.98 -0.55
C ALA A 57 12.82 -4.94 -1.96
N SER A 58 11.96 -4.98 -2.99
CA SER A 58 12.39 -4.86 -4.39
C SER A 58 13.08 -3.52 -4.64
N ARG A 59 12.52 -2.42 -4.12
CA ARG A 59 13.10 -1.08 -4.23
C ARG A 59 14.45 -0.97 -3.51
N ALA A 60 14.58 -1.54 -2.32
CA ALA A 60 15.82 -1.55 -1.55
C ALA A 60 16.96 -2.21 -2.33
N VAL A 61 16.69 -3.34 -3.01
CA VAL A 61 17.67 -4.01 -3.88
C VAL A 61 18.12 -3.10 -5.02
N ILE A 62 17.17 -2.48 -5.73
CA ILE A 62 17.48 -1.56 -6.85
C ILE A 62 18.28 -0.35 -6.35
N TYR A 63 17.88 0.24 -5.22
CA TYR A 63 18.56 1.41 -4.66
C TYR A 63 19.98 1.11 -4.18
N TYR A 64 20.20 -0.09 -3.64
CA TYR A 64 21.53 -0.55 -3.28
C TYR A 64 22.44 -0.66 -4.52
N TYR A 65 21.99 -1.33 -5.58
CA TYR A 65 22.80 -1.51 -6.80
C TYR A 65 23.06 -0.22 -7.57
N ASN A 66 22.17 0.76 -7.47
CA ASN A 66 22.35 2.08 -8.11
C ASN A 66 23.15 3.07 -7.23
N GLY A 67 23.65 2.66 -6.08
CA GLY A 67 24.45 3.51 -5.19
C GLY A 67 23.66 4.60 -4.46
N TYR A 68 22.33 4.50 -4.40
CA TYR A 68 21.50 5.46 -3.66
C TYR A 68 21.57 5.26 -2.14
N MET A 69 22.00 4.07 -1.68
CA MET A 69 22.07 3.72 -0.27
C MET A 69 23.48 4.00 0.29
N HIS A 70 23.61 5.09 1.04
CA HIS A 70 24.87 5.51 1.64
C HIS A 70 25.00 4.96 3.07
N GLN A 71 26.18 4.43 3.41
CA GLN A 71 26.47 3.84 4.73
C GLN A 71 26.20 4.83 5.87
N ASP A 72 26.48 6.11 5.63
CA ASP A 72 26.32 7.20 6.59
C ASP A 72 24.87 7.37 7.06
N HIS A 73 23.87 6.86 6.32
CA HIS A 73 22.46 6.98 6.68
C HIS A 73 21.86 5.68 7.25
N LEU A 74 22.63 4.60 7.37
CA LEU A 74 22.11 3.31 7.83
C LEU A 74 21.66 3.33 9.29
N TYR A 75 22.21 4.22 10.11
CA TYR A 75 21.71 4.40 11.48
C TYR A 75 20.23 4.83 11.51
N ILE A 76 19.78 5.58 10.48
CA ILE A 76 18.38 6.01 10.33
C ILE A 76 17.49 4.79 10.09
N ALA A 77 17.97 3.77 9.38
CA ALA A 77 17.20 2.54 9.15
C ALA A 77 16.85 1.82 10.46
N GLY A 78 17.79 1.77 11.42
CA GLY A 78 17.54 1.20 12.75
C GLY A 78 16.47 1.99 13.52
N LEU A 79 16.53 3.32 13.48
CA LEU A 79 15.51 4.18 14.09
C LEU A 79 14.14 3.98 13.42
N LEU A 80 14.09 3.95 12.08
CA LEU A 80 12.86 3.73 11.32
C LEU A 80 12.26 2.36 11.58
N LEU A 81 13.06 1.33 11.85
CA LEU A 81 12.56 0.02 12.25
C LEU A 81 11.80 0.09 13.59
N ILE A 82 12.34 0.82 14.58
CA ILE A 82 11.64 1.04 15.86
C ILE A 82 10.34 1.79 15.62
N VAL A 83 10.37 2.86 14.81
CA VAL A 83 9.18 3.64 14.46
C VAL A 83 8.15 2.78 13.73
N ALA A 84 8.56 1.89 12.83
CA ALA A 84 7.67 0.98 12.13
C ALA A 84 6.99 -0.01 13.09
N ILE A 85 7.71 -0.57 14.07
CA ILE A 85 7.15 -1.48 15.07
C ILE A 85 6.15 -0.75 15.96
N VAL A 86 6.53 0.41 16.50
CA VAL A 86 5.66 1.22 17.37
C VAL A 86 4.43 1.70 16.60
N GLY A 87 4.61 2.23 15.39
CA GLY A 87 3.54 2.65 14.51
C GLY A 87 2.57 1.53 14.16
N THR A 88 3.08 0.33 13.87
CA THR A 88 2.24 -0.86 13.62
C THR A 88 1.44 -1.24 14.86
N TRP A 89 2.05 -1.20 16.04
CA TRP A 89 1.36 -1.49 17.31
C TRP A 89 0.25 -0.48 17.62
N ILE A 90 0.52 0.82 17.44
CA ILE A 90 -0.47 1.89 17.59
C ILE A 90 -1.59 1.71 16.56
N GLY A 91 -1.26 1.49 15.29
CA GLY A 91 -2.22 1.27 14.21
C GLY A 91 -3.15 0.09 14.51
N LYS A 92 -2.61 -1.03 15.02
CA LYS A 92 -3.41 -2.19 15.45
C LYS A 92 -4.38 -1.82 16.58
N ARG A 93 -3.96 -1.02 17.56
CA ARG A 93 -4.82 -0.54 18.67
C ARG A 93 -5.95 0.35 18.14
N ILE A 94 -5.64 1.29 17.24
CA ILE A 94 -6.64 2.18 16.64
C ILE A 94 -7.66 1.37 15.84
N LEU A 95 -7.20 0.45 15.00
CA LEU A 95 -8.06 -0.39 14.16
C LEU A 95 -8.95 -1.33 14.97
N ALA A 96 -8.64 -1.62 16.23
CA ALA A 96 -9.50 -2.38 17.11
C ALA A 96 -10.84 -1.66 17.41
N TYR A 97 -10.88 -0.33 17.33
CA TYR A 97 -12.10 0.46 17.53
C TYR A 97 -13.03 0.51 16.31
N PHE A 98 -12.59 -0.01 15.15
CA PHE A 98 -13.37 -0.02 13.92
C PHE A 98 -14.04 -1.38 13.71
N SER A 99 -15.34 -1.38 13.44
CA SER A 99 -16.04 -2.56 12.92
C SER A 99 -15.59 -2.92 11.51
N GLN A 100 -15.92 -4.12 11.03
CA GLN A 100 -15.62 -4.56 9.67
C GLN A 100 -16.20 -3.61 8.61
N GLU A 101 -17.47 -3.21 8.78
CA GLU A 101 -18.16 -2.32 7.85
C GLU A 101 -17.62 -0.89 7.89
N GLN A 102 -17.23 -0.40 9.09
CA GLN A 102 -16.57 0.90 9.23
C GLN A 102 -15.22 0.90 8.54
N PHE A 103 -14.41 -0.14 8.74
CA PHE A 103 -13.13 -0.29 8.07
C PHE A 103 -13.28 -0.32 6.55
N ARG A 104 -14.23 -1.11 6.05
CA ARG A 104 -14.50 -1.21 4.61
C ARG A 104 -14.94 0.13 4.02
N THR A 105 -15.86 0.83 4.69
CA THR A 105 -16.32 2.15 4.28
C THR A 105 -15.18 3.16 4.26
N LEU A 106 -14.34 3.16 5.31
CA LEU A 106 -13.15 4.02 5.39
C LEU A 106 -12.21 3.78 4.21
N VAL A 107 -11.87 2.53 3.89
CA VAL A 107 -10.99 2.19 2.76
C VAL A 107 -11.58 2.68 1.44
N LEU A 108 -12.87 2.47 1.20
CA LEU A 108 -13.53 2.91 -0.03
C LEU A 108 -13.55 4.44 -0.17
N VAL A 109 -13.81 5.17 0.93
CA VAL A 109 -13.75 6.64 0.95
C VAL A 109 -12.34 7.14 0.66
N LEU A 110 -11.31 6.54 1.28
CA LEU A 110 -9.91 6.91 1.02
C LEU A 110 -9.52 6.66 -0.45
N ILE A 111 -9.91 5.52 -1.02
CA ILE A 111 -9.68 5.21 -2.43
C ILE A 111 -10.36 6.25 -3.33
N LEU A 112 -11.60 6.63 -3.03
CA LEU A 112 -12.34 7.63 -3.79
C LEU A 112 -11.64 9.00 -3.73
N ILE A 113 -11.21 9.42 -2.54
CA ILE A 113 -10.46 10.68 -2.35
C ILE A 113 -9.17 10.66 -3.15
N ILE A 114 -8.41 9.56 -3.11
CA ILE A 114 -7.17 9.43 -3.88
C ILE A 114 -7.47 9.51 -5.39
N GLY A 115 -8.51 8.81 -5.86
CA GLY A 115 -8.91 8.86 -7.28
C GLY A 115 -9.27 10.26 -7.74
N ILE A 116 -10.06 10.99 -6.93
CA ILE A 116 -10.42 12.40 -7.20
C ILE A 116 -9.16 13.27 -7.21
N ALA A 117 -8.31 13.16 -6.18
CA ALA A 117 -7.09 13.93 -6.05
C ALA A 117 -6.11 13.69 -7.21
N SER A 118 -6.00 12.45 -7.71
CA SER A 118 -5.20 12.12 -8.88
C SER A 118 -5.70 12.85 -10.14
N VAL A 119 -7.01 12.83 -10.41
CA VAL A 119 -7.60 13.54 -11.56
C VAL A 119 -7.38 15.06 -11.47
N PHE A 120 -7.59 15.65 -10.28
CA PHE A 120 -7.35 17.08 -10.07
C PHE A 120 -5.86 17.46 -10.21
N SER A 121 -4.95 16.64 -9.68
CA SER A 121 -3.50 16.85 -9.82
C SER A 121 -3.08 16.88 -11.29
N ASP A 122 -3.61 15.98 -12.11
CA ASP A 122 -3.29 15.94 -13.54
C ASP A 122 -3.88 17.14 -14.29
N TYR A 123 -5.06 17.62 -13.89
CA TYR A 123 -5.68 18.82 -14.47
C TYR A 123 -4.94 20.12 -14.13
N ILE A 124 -4.32 20.22 -12.95
CA ILE A 124 -3.54 21.39 -12.53
C ILE A 124 -2.13 21.42 -13.16
N LYS A 125 -1.61 20.25 -13.56
CA LYS A 125 -0.30 20.13 -14.21
C LYS A 125 -0.35 20.30 -15.74
N MET A 126 -1.54 20.36 -16.34
CA MET A 126 -1.79 20.71 -17.75
C MET A 126 -1.89 22.22 -17.92
#